data_AF-A0A9D8BRD1-F1
#
_entry.id   AF-A0A9D8BRD1-F1
#
_cell.length_a   1.000
_cell.length_b   1.000
_cell.length_c   1.000
_cell.angle_alpha   90.00
_cell.angle_beta   90.00
_cell.angle_gamma   90.00
#
_symmetry.space_group_name_H-M   'P 1'
#
loop_
_entity.id
_entity.type
_entity.pdbx_description
1 polymer ?
#
loop_
_entity_poly.entity_id
_entity_poly.type
_entity_poly.pdbx_seq_one_letter_code
_entity_poly.pdbx_strand_id
1 'polypeptide(L)'
;IIDVFPPHQQNQVRIQLSGVIEGILSQKLLPMASGRGREIAVEILLATDAVRSLVREGKTHQLAIQIEAGGGLGMQTMDRAIAELYKRGRVTREVALLNAHKVEDCKRYMMSAAPPPDHAGARGAAPSGAGVVRR
;
A
#
# COMPACT_ATOMS: atom_id res chain seq x y z
N ILE A 1 6.04 -16.55 3.36
CA ILE A 1 5.32 -17.31 4.42
C ILE A 1 5.18 -18.77 4.02
N ILE A 2 4.54 -19.10 2.90
CA ILE A 2 4.28 -20.52 2.53
C ILE A 2 5.57 -21.29 2.23
N ASP A 3 6.48 -20.68 1.46
CA ASP A 3 7.68 -21.37 0.95
C ASP A 3 8.75 -21.69 2.02
N VAL A 4 8.59 -21.22 3.26
CA VAL A 4 9.48 -21.59 4.37
C VAL A 4 9.18 -22.99 4.92
N PHE A 5 8.03 -23.56 4.55
CA PHE A 5 7.60 -24.89 4.98
C PHE A 5 7.96 -25.95 3.92
N PRO A 6 8.22 -27.21 4.34
CA PRO A 6 8.41 -28.33 3.43
C PRO A 6 7.23 -28.48 2.46
N PRO A 7 7.44 -28.92 1.20
CA PRO A 7 6.39 -28.97 0.17
C PRO A 7 5.09 -29.66 0.59
N HIS A 8 5.18 -30.74 1.37
CA HIS A 8 4.01 -31.48 1.86
C HIS A 8 3.14 -30.70 2.88
N GLN A 9 3.69 -29.68 3.54
CA GLN A 9 2.97 -28.85 4.51
C GLN A 9 2.40 -27.56 3.91
N GLN A 10 2.92 -27.13 2.75
CA GLN A 10 2.58 -25.83 2.15
C GLN A 10 1.07 -25.68 1.88
N ASN A 11 0.39 -26.75 1.43
CA ASN A 11 -1.05 -26.70 1.19
C ASN A 11 -1.86 -26.48 2.47
N GLN A 12 -1.50 -27.13 3.58
CA GLN A 12 -2.17 -26.94 4.85
C GLN A 12 -1.96 -25.52 5.40
N VAL A 13 -0.72 -25.02 5.34
CA VAL A 13 -0.38 -23.66 5.77
C VAL A 13 -1.13 -22.61 4.94
N ARG A 14 -1.25 -22.84 3.63
CA ARG A 14 -2.01 -21.97 2.71
C ARG A 14 -3.50 -21.90 3.07
N ILE A 15 -4.12 -23.04 3.37
CA ILE A 15 -5.52 -23.11 3.80
C ILE A 15 -5.70 -22.32 5.11
N GLN A 16 -4.85 -22.57 6.11
CA GLN A 16 -4.91 -21.87 7.40
C GLN A 16 -4.74 -20.36 7.22
N LEU A 17 -3.73 -19.93 6.45
CA LEU A 17 -3.48 -18.52 6.15
C LEU A 17 -4.71 -17.86 5.53
N SER A 18 -5.38 -18.50 4.58
CA SER A 18 -6.59 -17.95 3.96
C SER A 18 -7.75 -17.73 4.94
N GLY A 19 -7.82 -18.53 6.02
CA GLY A 19 -8.87 -18.46 7.02
C GLY A 19 -8.66 -17.31 8.01
N VAL A 20 -7.42 -16.87 8.22
CA VAL A 20 -7.08 -15.90 9.28
C VAL A 20 -6.51 -14.57 8.76
N ILE A 21 -6.12 -14.50 7.49
CA ILE A 21 -5.61 -13.27 6.89
C ILE A 21 -6.72 -12.22 6.80
N GLU A 22 -6.51 -11.03 7.35
CA GLU A 22 -7.47 -9.90 7.24
C GLU A 22 -7.07 -8.90 6.16
N GLY A 23 -5.77 -8.75 5.93
CA GLY A 23 -5.22 -7.90 4.90
C GLY A 23 -3.71 -7.87 4.92
N ILE A 24 -3.11 -7.27 3.90
CA ILE A 24 -1.67 -7.04 3.78
C ILE A 24 -1.45 -5.57 3.44
N LEU A 25 -0.59 -4.93 4.23
CA LEU A 25 -0.06 -3.61 3.95
C LEU A 25 1.40 -3.75 3.54
N SER A 26 1.70 -3.51 2.28
CA SER A 26 3.08 -3.52 1.78
C SER A 26 3.58 -2.09 1.66
N GLN A 27 4.66 -1.78 2.37
CA GLN A 27 5.16 -0.41 2.53
C GLN A 27 6.47 -0.23 1.77
N LYS A 28 6.59 0.89 1.05
CA LYS A 28 7.83 1.32 0.42
C LYS A 28 8.11 2.76 0.82
N LEU A 29 9.28 2.98 1.43
CA LEU A 29 9.73 4.33 1.74
C LEU A 29 10.43 4.91 0.51
N LEU A 30 10.15 6.16 0.15
CA LEU A 30 10.68 6.83 -1.03
C LEU A 30 11.39 8.13 -0.63
N PRO A 31 12.54 8.48 -1.23
CA PRO A 31 13.15 9.78 -1.02
C PRO A 31 12.15 10.91 -1.33
N MET A 32 12.04 11.87 -0.41
CA MET A 32 11.18 13.05 -0.63
C MET A 32 11.76 13.95 -1.73
N ALA A 33 10.88 14.62 -2.48
CA ALA A 33 11.27 15.62 -3.48
C ALA A 33 12.05 16.80 -2.87
N SER A 34 11.86 17.07 -1.57
CA SER A 34 12.62 18.07 -0.81
C SER A 34 14.10 17.72 -0.61
N GLY A 35 14.52 16.49 -0.92
CA GLY A 35 15.85 15.96 -0.61
C GLY A 35 16.08 15.61 0.85
N ARG A 36 15.11 15.83 1.75
CA ARG A 36 15.22 15.52 3.18
C ARG A 36 14.07 14.64 3.65
N GLY A 37 14.40 13.47 4.20
CA GLY A 37 13.42 12.52 4.73
C GLY A 37 12.88 11.56 3.66
N ARG A 38 11.87 10.78 4.05
CA ARG A 38 11.21 9.79 3.20
C ARG A 38 9.70 9.87 3.33
N GLU A 39 9.03 9.64 2.22
CA GLU A 39 7.57 9.46 2.15
C GLU A 39 7.23 7.98 2.10
N ILE A 40 6.08 7.58 2.64
CA ILE A 40 5.63 6.19 2.59
C ILE A 40 4.61 6.01 1.47
N ALA A 41 4.88 5.08 0.56
CA ALA A 41 3.90 4.50 -0.35
C ALA A 41 3.39 3.19 0.24
N VAL A 42 2.07 2.98 0.25
CA VAL A 42 1.44 1.79 0.83
C VAL A 42 0.56 1.12 -0.21
N GLU A 43 0.83 -0.16 -0.48
CA GLU A 43 -0.09 -1.06 -1.17
C GLU A 43 -0.97 -1.76 -0.15
N ILE A 44 -2.27 -1.81 -0.44
CA ILE A 44 -3.31 -2.32 0.46
C ILE A 44 -4.05 -3.44 -0.25
N LEU A 45 -3.97 -4.64 0.32
CA LEU A 45 -4.80 -5.79 -0.05
C LEU A 45 -5.70 -6.12 1.15
N LEU A 46 -7.01 -6.14 0.96
CA LEU A 46 -7.95 -6.63 1.97
C LEU A 46 -8.36 -8.08 1.67
N ALA A 47 -8.53 -8.90 2.69
CA ALA A 47 -8.84 -10.31 2.52
C ALA A 47 -10.34 -10.55 2.29
N THR A 48 -10.83 -10.16 1.11
CA THR A 48 -12.17 -10.51 0.63
C THR A 48 -12.30 -12.01 0.37
N ASP A 49 -13.52 -12.51 0.22
CA ASP A 49 -13.78 -13.92 -0.11
C ASP A 49 -13.02 -14.36 -1.38
N ALA A 50 -12.97 -13.51 -2.40
CA ALA A 50 -12.23 -13.74 -3.63
C ALA A 50 -10.72 -13.88 -3.37
N VAL A 51 -10.13 -12.96 -2.60
CA VAL A 51 -8.72 -13.01 -2.21
C VAL A 51 -8.41 -14.26 -1.40
N ARG A 52 -9.25 -14.60 -0.43
CA ARG A 52 -9.10 -15.81 0.39
C ARG A 52 -9.17 -17.08 -0.47
N SER A 53 -10.05 -17.13 -1.48
CA SER A 53 -10.10 -18.26 -2.43
C SER A 53 -8.83 -18.39 -3.25
N LEU A 54 -8.33 -17.28 -3.80
CA LEU A 54 -7.07 -17.27 -4.56
C LEU A 54 -5.89 -17.71 -3.71
N VAL A 55 -5.84 -17.32 -2.43
CA VAL A 55 -4.83 -17.81 -1.49
C VAL A 55 -4.97 -19.31 -1.31
N ARG A 56 -6.16 -19.86 -1.02
CA ARG A 56 -6.38 -21.32 -0.87
C ARG A 56 -5.95 -22.12 -2.09
N GLU A 57 -6.26 -21.60 -3.28
CA GLU A 57 -5.97 -22.27 -4.56
C GLU A 57 -4.54 -22.06 -5.04
N GLY A 58 -3.74 -21.24 -4.33
CA GLY A 58 -2.36 -20.92 -4.72
C GLY A 58 -2.25 -20.04 -5.97
N LYS A 59 -3.34 -19.38 -6.39
CA LYS A 59 -3.40 -18.50 -7.56
C LYS A 59 -2.97 -17.07 -7.22
N THR A 60 -1.85 -16.93 -6.51
CA THR A 60 -1.37 -15.64 -5.96
C THR A 60 -1.05 -14.60 -7.05
N HIS A 61 -0.71 -15.04 -8.25
CA HIS A 61 -0.48 -14.15 -9.40
C HIS A 61 -1.72 -13.31 -9.78
N GLN A 62 -2.93 -13.75 -9.40
CA GLN A 62 -4.17 -13.02 -9.67
C GLN A 62 -4.49 -11.95 -8.62
N LEU A 63 -3.76 -11.92 -7.49
CA LEU A 63 -4.01 -10.95 -6.41
C LEU A 63 -3.82 -9.50 -6.87
N ALA A 64 -2.88 -9.24 -7.79
CA ALA A 64 -2.67 -7.90 -8.32
C ALA A 64 -3.93 -7.31 -8.99
N ILE A 65 -4.68 -8.15 -9.72
CA ILE A 65 -5.94 -7.76 -10.37
C ILE A 65 -7.02 -7.48 -9.32
N GLN A 66 -7.04 -8.26 -8.23
CA GLN A 66 -7.98 -8.04 -7.12
C GLN A 66 -7.71 -6.71 -6.40
N ILE A 67 -6.44 -6.33 -6.20
CA ILE A 67 -6.08 -5.04 -5.60
C ILE A 67 -6.57 -3.89 -6.48
N GLU A 68 -6.37 -3.98 -7.80
CA GLU A 68 -6.83 -2.93 -8.74
C GLU A 68 -8.37 -2.82 -8.76
N ALA A 69 -9.08 -3.94 -8.80
CA ALA A 69 -10.54 -3.97 -8.77
C ALA A 69 -11.13 -3.56 -7.41
N GLY A 70 -10.41 -3.81 -6.32
CA GLY A 70 -10.82 -3.53 -4.95
C GLY A 70 -10.71 -2.07 -4.51
N GLY A 71 -10.44 -1.14 -5.43
CA GLY A 71 -10.27 0.28 -5.11
C GLY A 71 -11.45 0.89 -4.34
N GLY A 72 -12.69 0.49 -4.67
CA GLY A 72 -13.90 0.93 -3.95
C GLY A 72 -14.00 0.42 -2.51
N LEU A 73 -13.23 -0.61 -2.15
CA LEU A 73 -13.14 -1.18 -0.80
C LEU A 73 -11.95 -0.60 -0.01
N GLY A 74 -11.21 0.36 -0.58
CA GLY A 74 -10.00 0.91 0.03
C GLY A 74 -8.72 0.12 -0.28
N MET A 75 -8.76 -0.83 -1.22
CA MET A 75 -7.53 -1.43 -1.74
C MET A 75 -6.77 -0.45 -2.64
N GLN A 76 -5.46 -0.61 -2.73
CA GLN A 76 -4.61 0.28 -3.51
C GLN A 76 -3.37 -0.47 -3.96
N THR A 77 -3.02 -0.38 -5.25
CA THR A 77 -1.77 -0.93 -5.78
C THR A 77 -0.59 -0.04 -5.40
N MET A 78 0.62 -0.60 -5.31
CA MET A 78 1.84 0.18 -5.07
C MET A 78 2.02 1.28 -6.13
N ASP A 79 1.80 0.98 -7.42
CA ASP A 79 1.93 1.96 -8.51
C ASP A 79 0.98 3.14 -8.35
N ARG A 80 -0.25 2.89 -7.88
CA ARG A 80 -1.20 3.96 -7.58
C ARG A 80 -0.73 4.80 -6.39
N ALA A 81 -0.27 4.17 -5.31
CA ALA A 81 0.24 4.89 -4.14
C ALA A 81 1.42 5.81 -4.50
N ILE A 82 2.37 5.30 -5.28
CA ILE A 82 3.53 6.07 -5.76
C ILE A 82 3.10 7.24 -6.65
N ALA A 83 2.19 7.00 -7.59
CA ALA A 83 1.66 8.04 -8.47
C ALA A 83 0.94 9.15 -7.70
N GLU A 84 0.19 8.81 -6.65
CA GLU A 84 -0.48 9.78 -5.78
C GLU A 84 0.53 10.64 -5.01
N LEU A 85 1.62 10.06 -4.50
CA LEU A 85 2.70 10.82 -3.88
C LEU A 85 3.36 11.81 -4.85
N TYR A 86 3.56 11.40 -6.10
CA TYR A 86 4.06 12.30 -7.16
C TYR A 86 3.09 13.45 -7.43
N LYS A 87 1.78 13.14 -7.59
CA LYS A 87 0.74 14.16 -7.84
C LYS A 87 0.65 15.18 -6.71
N ARG A 88 0.95 14.77 -5.48
CA ARG A 88 1.02 15.63 -4.29
C ARG A 88 2.38 16.37 -4.14
N GLY A 89 3.31 16.19 -5.09
CA GLY A 89 4.64 16.81 -5.05
C GLY A 89 5.56 16.25 -3.95
N ARG A 90 5.22 15.10 -3.36
CA ARG A 90 5.99 14.50 -2.25
C ARG A 90 7.24 13.78 -2.71
N VAL A 91 7.22 13.23 -3.93
CA VAL A 91 8.34 12.53 -4.56
C VAL A 91 8.55 13.04 -5.99
N THR A 92 9.79 12.99 -6.49
CA THR A 92 10.08 13.40 -7.87
C THR A 92 9.54 12.37 -8.87
N ARG A 93 9.37 12.79 -10.13
CA ARG A 93 8.99 11.87 -11.22
C ARG A 93 9.98 10.71 -11.36
N GLU A 94 11.26 11.00 -11.28
CA GLU A 94 12.32 9.99 -11.37
C GLU A 94 12.20 8.95 -10.25
N VAL A 95 12.04 9.41 -9.00
CA VAL A 95 11.84 8.52 -7.84
C VAL A 95 10.60 7.66 -8.03
N ALA A 96 9.50 8.24 -8.51
CA ALA A 96 8.27 7.51 -8.76
C ALA A 96 8.48 6.38 -9.79
N LEU A 97 9.05 6.70 -10.95
CA LEU A 97 9.23 5.72 -12.04
C LEU A 97 10.26 4.64 -11.71
N LEU A 98 11.33 4.96 -10.97
CA LEU A 98 12.34 3.99 -10.54
C LEU A 98 11.76 2.96 -9.55
N ASN A 99 10.72 3.34 -8.79
CA ASN A 99 10.14 2.51 -7.74
C ASN A 99 8.81 1.84 -8.14
N ALA A 100 8.29 2.12 -9.33
CA ALA A 100 7.09 1.51 -9.86
C ALA A 100 7.29 0.00 -10.13
N HIS A 101 6.26 -0.81 -9.83
CA HIS A 101 6.19 -2.21 -10.24
C HIS A 101 5.86 -2.31 -11.73
N LYS A 102 4.90 -1.52 -12.21
CA LYS A 102 4.58 -1.37 -13.64
C LYS A 102 4.64 0.10 -14.03
N VAL A 103 5.73 0.46 -14.69
CA VAL A 103 6.04 1.85 -15.09
C VAL A 103 4.88 2.50 -15.87
N GLU A 104 4.25 1.76 -16.78
CA GLU A 104 3.16 2.28 -17.61
C GLU A 104 1.87 2.53 -16.80
N ASP A 105 1.55 1.66 -15.84
CA ASP A 105 0.42 1.89 -14.93
C ASP A 105 0.67 3.08 -14.02
N CYS A 106 1.88 3.21 -13.47
CA CYS A 106 2.28 4.38 -12.69
C CYS A 106 2.12 5.67 -13.51
N LYS A 107 2.62 5.72 -14.75
CA LYS A 107 2.44 6.88 -15.64
C LYS A 107 0.97 7.19 -15.89
N ARG A 108 0.15 6.17 -16.15
CA ARG A 108 -1.30 6.30 -16.36
C ARG A 108 -1.97 6.95 -15.13
N TYR A 109 -1.65 6.50 -13.93
CA TYR A 109 -2.19 7.09 -12.69
C TYR A 109 -1.66 8.50 -12.42
N MET A 110 -0.42 8.81 -12.81
CA MET A 110 0.13 10.17 -12.70
C MET A 110 -0.60 11.17 -13.59
N MET A 111 -1.10 10.73 -14.75
CA MET A 111 -1.82 11.55 -15.74
C MET A 111 -3.33 11.63 -15.52
N SER A 112 -3.92 10.75 -14.69
CA SER A 112 -5.36 10.76 -14.41
C SER A 112 -5.76 11.96 -13.54
N ALA A 113 -7.03 12.39 -13.60
CA ALA A 113 -7.57 13.43 -12.72
C ALA A 113 -7.54 13.01 -11.21
N ALA A 114 -7.70 13.98 -10.31
CA ALA A 114 -7.28 13.99 -8.90
C ALA A 114 -7.62 12.74 -8.02
N PRO A 115 -6.78 12.46 -6.99
CA PRO A 115 -6.97 11.30 -6.10
C PRO A 115 -8.17 11.47 -5.13
N PRO A 116 -8.77 10.38 -4.64
CA PRO A 116 -9.75 10.44 -3.56
C PRO A 116 -9.15 11.08 -2.29
N PRO A 117 -9.98 11.70 -1.44
CA PRO A 117 -9.52 12.49 -0.30
C PRO A 117 -8.65 11.66 0.65
N ASP A 118 -7.60 12.32 1.13
CA ASP A 118 -6.62 11.79 2.05
C ASP A 118 -7.30 11.29 3.35
N HIS A 119 -6.86 10.17 3.91
CA HIS A 119 -7.07 9.83 5.31
C HIS A 119 -6.20 10.74 6.22
N ALA A 120 -6.24 12.06 5.98
CA ALA A 120 -5.59 13.06 6.80
C ALA A 120 -6.38 13.21 8.11
N GLY A 121 -6.10 12.33 9.06
CA GLY A 121 -6.73 12.33 10.37
C GLY A 121 -5.90 11.65 11.46
N ALA A 122 -4.56 11.67 11.37
CA ALA A 122 -3.70 11.22 12.47
C ALA A 122 -2.32 11.90 12.46
N ARG A 123 -2.30 13.23 12.42
CA ARG A 123 -1.21 14.00 13.01
C ARG A 123 -1.82 15.07 13.88
N GLY A 124 -2.05 14.71 15.14
CA GLY A 124 -2.33 15.68 16.19
C GLY A 124 -1.21 16.71 16.18
N ALA A 125 -1.58 17.96 15.92
CA ALA A 125 -0.74 19.08 16.26
C ALA A 125 -0.48 18.99 17.77
N ALA A 126 0.78 18.82 18.17
CA ALA A 126 1.16 18.98 19.55
C ALA A 126 0.84 20.44 19.95
N PRO A 127 0.00 20.69 20.97
CA PRO A 127 -0.20 22.05 21.42
C PRO A 127 1.06 22.51 22.13
N SER A 128 1.73 23.51 21.55
CA SER A 128 2.74 24.32 22.23
C SER A 128 2.04 25.20 23.28
N GLY A 129 1.76 24.61 24.45
CA GLY A 129 1.23 25.31 25.62
C GLY A 129 2.31 25.46 26.68
N ALA A 130 3.28 26.34 26.47
CA ALA A 130 4.14 26.83 27.54
C ALA A 130 3.49 28.08 28.13
N GLY A 131 2.65 27.88 29.15
CA GLY A 131 1.93 28.96 29.81
C GLY A 131 1.53 28.60 31.23
N VAL A 132 2.36 29.06 32.18
CA VAL A 132 1.99 29.46 33.55
C VAL A 132 1.63 28.34 34.55
N VAL A 133 2.58 28.05 35.44
CA VAL A 133 2.29 27.87 36.87
C VAL A 133 3.25 28.76 37.64
N ARG A 134 2.77 29.91 38.13
CA ARG A 134 3.42 30.65 39.20
C ARG A 134 3.15 29.91 40.51
N ARG A 135 4.21 29.68 41.28
CA ARG A 135 4.13 29.33 42.69
C ARG A 135 3.77 30.55 43.52
#